data_AF-A0A7C4GT15-F1
#
_entry.id   AF-A0A7C4GT15-F1
#
_cell.length_a   1.000
_cell.length_b   1.000
_cell.length_c   1.000
_cell.angle_alpha   90.00
_cell.angle_beta   90.00
_cell.angle_gamma   90.00
#
_symmetry.space_group_name_H-M   'P 1'
#
loop_
_entity.id
_entity.type
_entity.pdbx_description
1 polymer ?
#
loop_
_entity_poly.entity_id
_entity_poly.type
_entity_poly.pdbx_seq_one_letter_code
_entity_poly.pdbx_strand_id
1 'polypeptide(L)'
;MYQYRIPSVNNLLADALSSFGLFKLMLMVDPLIKVECNLGHYEMLRVKSRKKPQDFEKEILRNLNNLVESEFVRQHLRFRVNTGKDLKPAFEVLGDLLRKMSSFSLSAFEPITKGKRKGPMGLETFYLSVLPVYGKGLEEYDGGMAGESARAKPEVIVSYMVGLAYYTICLEEDGSRLHLALIPPLGKRVDERYLLTINRAIASYFTEEGRRYIDGLKALPKLTLPLAVLAKLDLTIIELLHELYPPEILVFDVERAGRKVAETSRLYERYNTAAILRFFLSLGEWIHHVKEYTSSLINVRGYREVQDTELPGLIDSILLRLTLSIINSDADMLNGALFETLRLRDKVKEDLLRYVNRIRMPDSKTTSAMVKSLLVR
;
A
#
# COMPACT_ATOMS: atom_id res chain seq x y z
N MET A 1 -30.03 -2.28 -15.90
CA MET A 1 -28.79 -2.33 -15.10
C MET A 1 -28.87 -1.15 -14.14
N TYR A 2 -28.78 -1.38 -12.84
CA TYR A 2 -28.90 -0.34 -11.82
C TYR A 2 -27.58 0.41 -11.69
N GLN A 3 -27.64 1.71 -11.44
CA GLN A 3 -26.46 2.56 -11.27
C GLN A 3 -26.43 3.15 -9.87
N TYR A 4 -25.26 3.10 -9.24
CA TYR A 4 -25.00 3.62 -7.91
C TYR A 4 -23.85 4.62 -7.98
N ARG A 5 -23.95 5.67 -7.18
CA ARG A 5 -22.90 6.66 -7.01
C ARG A 5 -22.56 6.66 -5.53
N ILE A 6 -21.29 6.45 -5.22
CA ILE A 6 -20.81 6.47 -3.85
C ILE A 6 -19.95 7.73 -3.72
N PRO A 7 -20.36 8.68 -2.87
CA PRO A 7 -19.63 9.92 -2.70
C PRO A 7 -18.32 9.69 -1.96
N SER A 8 -17.38 10.62 -2.12
CA SER A 8 -16.16 10.71 -1.32
C SER A 8 -16.50 11.00 0.14
N VAL A 9 -15.71 10.43 1.04
CA VAL A 9 -15.74 10.72 2.47
C VAL A 9 -14.82 11.89 2.85
N ASN A 10 -14.39 12.70 1.87
CA ASN A 10 -13.50 13.85 2.00
C ASN A 10 -12.15 13.54 2.65
N ASN A 11 -11.64 12.33 2.42
CA ASN A 11 -10.32 11.93 2.90
C ASN A 11 -9.69 10.92 1.94
N LEU A 12 -8.58 11.29 1.28
CA LEU A 12 -7.98 10.45 0.23
C LEU A 12 -7.60 9.04 0.69
N LEU A 13 -7.03 8.87 1.89
CA LEU A 13 -6.65 7.54 2.39
C LEU A 13 -7.91 6.69 2.66
N ALA A 14 -8.92 7.30 3.29
CA ALA A 14 -10.19 6.62 3.53
C ALA A 14 -10.94 6.32 2.23
N ASP A 15 -10.98 7.25 1.28
CA ASP A 15 -11.57 7.08 -0.05
C ASP A 15 -10.92 5.93 -0.79
N ALA A 16 -9.59 5.89 -0.85
CA ALA A 16 -8.85 4.85 -1.55
C ALA A 16 -9.12 3.46 -0.98
N LEU A 17 -8.93 3.27 0.33
CA LEU A 17 -9.08 1.96 0.96
C LEU A 17 -10.55 1.54 1.06
N SER A 18 -11.47 2.45 1.34
CA SER A 18 -12.90 2.12 1.35
C SER A 18 -13.41 1.79 -0.06
N SER A 19 -12.92 2.47 -1.11
CA SER A 19 -13.24 2.13 -2.50
C SER A 19 -12.78 0.72 -2.85
N PHE A 20 -11.56 0.34 -2.45
CA PHE A 20 -11.04 -1.00 -2.68
C PHE A 20 -11.76 -2.10 -1.90
N GLY A 21 -12.01 -1.87 -0.62
CA GLY A 21 -12.75 -2.83 0.18
C GLY A 21 -14.18 -2.98 -0.33
N LEU A 22 -14.84 -1.88 -0.69
CA LEU A 22 -16.17 -1.94 -1.28
C LEU A 22 -16.15 -2.66 -2.63
N PHE A 23 -15.17 -2.39 -3.49
CA PHE A 23 -15.00 -3.12 -4.76
C PHE A 23 -14.85 -4.63 -4.52
N LYS A 24 -14.07 -5.05 -3.52
CA LYS A 24 -13.94 -6.47 -3.15
C LYS A 24 -15.27 -7.08 -2.73
N LEU A 25 -16.02 -6.40 -1.87
CA LEU A 25 -17.33 -6.86 -1.40
C LEU A 25 -18.33 -6.95 -2.54
N MET A 26 -18.33 -5.96 -3.44
CA MET A 26 -19.17 -5.89 -4.61
C MET A 26 -18.90 -7.04 -5.59
N LEU A 27 -17.63 -7.38 -5.83
CA LEU A 27 -17.25 -8.52 -6.67
C LEU A 27 -17.73 -9.86 -6.11
N MET A 28 -17.85 -9.99 -4.78
CA MET A 28 -18.42 -11.19 -4.14
C MET A 28 -19.94 -11.32 -4.32
N VAL A 29 -20.61 -10.22 -4.67
CA VAL A 29 -22.06 -10.17 -4.90
C VAL A 29 -22.40 -10.25 -6.38
N ASP A 30 -21.70 -9.49 -7.21
CA ASP A 30 -21.86 -9.46 -8.67
C ASP A 30 -20.46 -9.51 -9.34
N PRO A 31 -20.00 -10.70 -9.77
CA PRO A 31 -18.70 -10.84 -10.43
C PRO A 31 -18.58 -10.09 -11.77
N LEU A 32 -19.71 -9.68 -12.35
CA LEU A 32 -19.77 -8.94 -13.63
C LEU A 32 -20.04 -7.44 -13.42
N ILE A 33 -19.86 -6.96 -12.19
CA ILE A 33 -20.07 -5.56 -11.84
C ILE A 33 -19.10 -4.66 -12.60
N LYS A 34 -19.61 -3.54 -13.11
CA LYS A 34 -18.78 -2.49 -13.70
C LYS A 34 -18.58 -1.38 -12.69
N VAL A 35 -17.33 -1.02 -12.45
CA VAL A 35 -16.97 -0.06 -11.40
C VAL A 35 -15.98 0.93 -11.98
N GLU A 36 -16.24 2.20 -11.75
CA GLU A 36 -15.32 3.27 -12.10
C GLU A 36 -14.89 3.95 -10.81
N CYS A 37 -13.59 4.13 -10.63
CA CYS A 37 -13.00 4.79 -9.48
C CYS A 37 -12.43 6.16 -9.88
N ASN A 38 -12.75 7.19 -9.10
CA ASN A 38 -12.34 8.58 -9.34
C ASN A 38 -11.83 9.19 -8.03
N LEU A 39 -10.63 8.81 -7.59
CA LEU A 39 -10.04 9.39 -6.39
C LEU A 39 -9.80 10.91 -6.58
N GLY A 40 -10.08 11.70 -5.53
CA GLY A 40 -9.96 13.16 -5.59
C GLY A 40 -11.16 13.90 -6.17
N HIS A 41 -12.24 13.20 -6.49
CA HIS A 41 -13.51 13.77 -6.95
C HIS A 41 -14.61 13.59 -5.88
N TYR A 42 -15.72 14.30 -6.04
CA TYR A 42 -16.87 14.20 -5.13
C TYR A 42 -17.55 12.81 -5.17
N GLU A 43 -17.49 12.11 -6.30
CA GLU A 43 -17.95 10.72 -6.46
C GLU A 43 -16.73 9.80 -6.53
N MET A 44 -16.42 9.08 -5.44
CA MET A 44 -15.25 8.19 -5.44
C MET A 44 -15.48 6.93 -6.27
N LEU A 45 -16.71 6.40 -6.29
CA LEU A 45 -17.07 5.23 -7.10
C LEU A 45 -18.38 5.44 -7.87
N ARG A 46 -18.40 4.93 -9.10
CA ARG A 46 -19.61 4.75 -9.90
C ARG A 46 -19.76 3.29 -10.27
N VAL A 47 -20.89 2.71 -9.92
CA VAL A 47 -21.11 1.27 -9.98
C VAL A 47 -22.31 0.98 -10.86
N LYS A 48 -22.20 -0.03 -11.73
CA LYS A 48 -23.33 -0.59 -12.49
C LYS A 48 -23.45 -2.08 -12.20
N SER A 49 -24.58 -2.49 -11.65
CA SER A 49 -24.88 -3.89 -11.34
C SER A 49 -26.22 -4.33 -11.92
N ARG A 50 -26.39 -5.64 -12.10
CA ARG A 50 -27.67 -6.24 -12.47
C ARG A 50 -28.63 -6.37 -11.28
N LYS A 51 -28.10 -6.37 -10.05
CA LYS A 51 -28.89 -6.49 -8.82
C LYS A 51 -29.50 -5.15 -8.42
N LYS A 52 -30.68 -5.20 -7.79
CA LYS A 52 -31.35 -4.04 -7.19
C LYS A 52 -30.59 -3.56 -5.95
N PRO A 53 -30.69 -2.26 -5.58
CA PRO A 53 -29.95 -1.70 -4.44
C PRO A 53 -30.09 -2.49 -3.14
N GLN A 54 -31.34 -2.78 -2.74
CA GLN A 54 -31.65 -3.42 -1.45
C GLN A 54 -31.12 -4.85 -1.38
N ASP A 55 -31.27 -5.62 -2.46
CA ASP A 55 -30.74 -7.00 -2.55
C ASP A 55 -29.21 -6.98 -2.53
N PHE A 56 -28.61 -6.01 -3.23
CA PHE A 56 -27.16 -5.83 -3.31
C PHE A 56 -26.55 -5.50 -1.95
N GLU A 57 -27.11 -4.53 -1.24
CA GLU A 57 -26.69 -4.13 0.10
C GLU A 57 -26.85 -5.26 1.15
N LYS A 58 -27.96 -6.01 1.08
CA LYS A 58 -28.20 -7.18 1.94
C LYS A 58 -27.17 -8.28 1.71
N GLU A 59 -26.82 -8.55 0.45
CA GLU A 59 -25.79 -9.54 0.12
C GLU A 59 -24.38 -9.08 0.51
N ILE A 60 -24.06 -7.78 0.41
CA ILE A 60 -22.81 -7.22 0.94
C ILE A 60 -22.69 -7.50 2.45
N LEU A 61 -23.73 -7.20 3.23
CA LEU A 61 -23.71 -7.44 4.68
C LEU A 61 -23.53 -8.92 5.02
N ARG A 62 -24.21 -9.81 4.29
CA ARG A 62 -24.03 -11.26 4.45
C ARG A 62 -22.59 -11.70 4.16
N ASN A 63 -22.01 -11.21 3.07
CA ASN A 63 -20.65 -11.53 2.67
C ASN A 63 -19.61 -10.96 3.64
N LEU A 64 -19.87 -9.77 4.22
CA LEU A 64 -19.03 -9.18 5.27
C LEU A 64 -18.93 -10.08 6.50
N ASN A 65 -20.07 -10.59 7.00
CA ASN A 65 -20.07 -11.50 8.14
C ASN A 65 -19.22 -12.76 7.89
N ASN A 66 -19.28 -13.31 6.68
CA ASN A 66 -18.44 -14.48 6.32
C ASN A 66 -16.96 -14.10 6.17
N LEU A 67 -16.67 -12.92 5.61
CA LEU A 67 -15.33 -12.48 5.29
C LEU A 67 -14.53 -12.12 6.55
N VAL A 68 -15.16 -11.54 7.57
CA VAL A 68 -14.50 -11.20 8.85
C VAL A 68 -14.11 -12.44 9.65
N GLU A 69 -14.84 -13.54 9.48
CA GLU A 69 -14.49 -14.84 10.06
C GLU A 69 -13.38 -15.56 9.28
N SER A 70 -13.03 -15.08 8.08
CA SER A 70 -11.98 -15.72 7.27
C SER A 70 -10.61 -15.62 7.93
N GLU A 71 -9.84 -16.72 7.84
CA GLU A 71 -8.47 -16.76 8.35
C GLU A 71 -7.60 -15.66 7.72
N PHE A 72 -7.80 -15.38 6.42
CA PHE A 72 -7.07 -14.34 5.71
C PHE A 72 -7.25 -12.97 6.40
N VAL A 73 -8.49 -12.52 6.63
CA VAL A 73 -8.74 -11.22 7.25
C VAL A 73 -8.23 -11.19 8.68
N ARG A 74 -8.44 -12.27 9.46
CA ARG A 74 -7.94 -12.37 10.83
C ARG A 74 -6.42 -12.27 10.91
N GLN A 75 -5.69 -12.89 9.98
CA GLN A 75 -4.24 -12.80 9.91
C GLN A 75 -3.76 -11.38 9.56
N HIS A 76 -4.36 -10.76 8.53
CA HIS A 76 -3.92 -9.44 8.04
C HIS A 76 -4.38 -8.26 8.92
N LEU A 77 -5.42 -8.48 9.73
CA LEU A 77 -5.92 -7.52 10.73
C LEU A 77 -5.63 -7.99 12.17
N ARG A 78 -4.61 -8.83 12.38
CA ARG A 78 -4.24 -9.34 13.71
C ARG A 78 -3.68 -8.27 14.65
N PHE A 79 -3.26 -7.15 14.09
CA PHE A 79 -2.60 -6.10 14.84
C PHE A 79 -3.48 -5.45 15.91
N ARG A 80 -2.83 -4.89 16.95
CA ARG A 80 -3.53 -4.28 18.08
C ARG A 80 -3.95 -2.85 17.77
N VAL A 81 -5.20 -2.53 18.10
CA VAL A 81 -5.83 -1.22 18.03
C VAL A 81 -6.03 -0.72 19.45
N ASN A 82 -5.55 0.48 19.73
CA ASN A 82 -5.82 1.16 21.00
C ASN A 82 -7.22 1.79 20.94
N THR A 83 -8.14 1.25 21.74
CA THR A 83 -9.52 1.74 21.82
C THR A 83 -9.69 2.93 22.77
N GLY A 84 -8.62 3.32 23.48
CA GLY A 84 -8.63 4.24 24.62
C GLY A 84 -9.02 3.57 25.94
N LYS A 85 -9.48 2.31 25.93
CA LYS A 85 -9.76 1.50 27.13
C LYS A 85 -8.88 0.26 27.22
N ASP A 86 -8.60 -0.35 26.07
CA ASP A 86 -7.85 -1.58 25.94
C ASP A 86 -7.16 -1.68 24.56
N LEU A 87 -6.31 -2.71 24.42
CA LEU A 87 -5.64 -3.06 23.17
C LEU A 87 -6.28 -4.31 22.57
N LYS A 88 -7.10 -4.14 21.53
CA LYS A 88 -7.81 -5.24 20.87
C LYS A 88 -7.25 -5.51 19.46
N PRO A 89 -7.23 -6.75 18.97
CA PRO A 89 -6.94 -7.01 17.57
C PRO A 89 -7.90 -6.26 16.64
N ALA A 90 -7.42 -5.75 15.50
CA ALA A 90 -8.22 -4.98 14.57
C ALA A 90 -9.38 -5.80 13.98
N PHE A 91 -9.20 -7.11 13.76
CA PHE A 91 -10.29 -7.97 13.33
C PHE A 91 -11.42 -8.08 14.38
N GLU A 92 -11.13 -7.97 15.68
CA GLU A 92 -12.16 -7.94 16.73
C GLU A 92 -12.93 -6.62 16.71
N VAL A 93 -12.23 -5.50 16.52
CA VAL A 93 -12.87 -4.18 16.34
C VAL A 93 -13.82 -4.20 15.14
N LEU A 94 -13.40 -4.82 14.04
CA LEU A 94 -14.21 -5.02 12.85
C LEU A 94 -15.44 -5.90 13.13
N GLY A 95 -15.27 -7.02 13.87
CA GLY A 95 -16.37 -7.91 14.26
C GLY A 95 -17.37 -7.23 15.19
N ASP A 96 -16.89 -6.47 16.18
CA ASP A 96 -17.74 -5.70 17.10
C ASP A 96 -18.55 -4.63 16.35
N LEU A 97 -17.94 -3.98 15.35
CA LEU A 97 -18.62 -3.02 14.49
C LEU A 97 -19.73 -3.67 13.67
N LEU A 98 -19.45 -4.83 13.04
CA LEU A 98 -20.44 -5.57 12.25
C LEU A 98 -21.63 -6.05 13.10
N ARG A 99 -21.41 -6.51 14.34
CA ARG A 99 -22.49 -6.93 15.24
C ARG A 99 -23.48 -5.80 15.56
N LYS A 100 -23.04 -4.55 15.51
CA LYS A 100 -23.89 -3.37 15.71
C LYS A 100 -24.64 -2.96 14.43
N MET A 101 -24.22 -3.44 13.27
CA MET A 101 -24.83 -3.09 11.98
C MET A 101 -26.04 -3.99 11.70
N SER A 102 -27.25 -3.42 11.78
CA SER A 102 -28.48 -4.12 11.38
C SER A 102 -28.70 -4.14 9.86
N SER A 103 -28.08 -3.20 9.14
CA SER A 103 -28.10 -3.08 7.69
C SER A 103 -26.80 -2.45 7.18
N PHE A 104 -26.54 -2.57 5.89
CA PHE A 104 -25.45 -1.88 5.19
C PHE A 104 -26.08 -0.95 4.17
N SER A 105 -25.62 0.30 4.05
CA SER A 105 -26.07 1.20 2.99
C SER A 105 -24.93 1.86 2.22
N LEU A 106 -25.02 1.85 0.88
CA LEU A 106 -24.12 2.60 0.00
C LEU A 106 -24.28 4.11 0.17
N SER A 107 -25.45 4.58 0.63
CA SER A 107 -25.68 5.99 0.95
C SER A 107 -25.07 6.43 2.29
N ALA A 108 -24.57 5.49 3.12
CA ALA A 108 -23.89 5.81 4.37
C ALA A 108 -22.45 6.32 4.17
N PHE A 109 -21.95 6.34 2.93
CA PHE A 109 -20.68 6.99 2.64
C PHE A 109 -20.91 8.50 2.68
N GLU A 110 -20.48 9.10 3.79
CA GLU A 110 -20.58 10.53 4.05
C GLU A 110 -19.22 11.02 4.54
N PRO A 111 -18.92 12.33 4.43
CA PRO A 111 -17.66 12.90 4.91
C PRO A 111 -17.31 12.47 6.34
N ILE A 112 -16.09 11.96 6.54
CA ILE A 112 -15.61 11.65 7.89
C ILE A 112 -15.50 12.92 8.72
N THR A 113 -15.76 12.80 10.02
CA THR A 113 -15.67 13.94 10.95
C THR A 113 -14.48 13.75 11.87
N LYS A 114 -13.79 14.85 12.22
CA LYS A 114 -12.69 14.80 13.20
C LYS A 114 -13.20 14.31 14.56
N GLY A 115 -12.43 13.46 15.23
CA GLY A 115 -12.77 12.95 16.57
C GLY A 115 -13.05 14.08 17.58
N LYS A 116 -14.17 13.97 18.33
CA LYS A 116 -14.57 14.85 19.44
C LYS A 116 -15.15 13.98 20.57
N ARG A 117 -14.98 14.40 21.84
CA ARG A 117 -15.43 13.67 23.06
C ARG A 117 -16.91 13.27 23.09
N LYS A 118 -17.79 13.99 22.38
CA LYS A 118 -19.18 13.59 22.11
C LYS A 118 -19.37 13.59 20.59
N GLY A 119 -19.44 12.41 20.01
CA GLY A 119 -19.70 12.25 18.58
C GLY A 119 -21.18 12.47 18.24
N PRO A 120 -21.49 12.87 16.99
CA PRO A 120 -22.85 12.83 16.45
C PRO A 120 -23.45 11.42 16.62
N MET A 121 -24.77 11.34 16.82
CA MET A 121 -25.48 10.05 16.87
C MET A 121 -25.26 9.26 15.58
N GLY A 122 -25.01 7.95 15.71
CA GLY A 122 -24.88 7.04 14.58
C GLY A 122 -23.53 7.09 13.84
N LEU A 123 -22.50 7.69 14.42
CA LEU A 123 -21.10 7.54 13.96
C LEU A 123 -20.29 6.71 14.95
N GLU A 124 -19.44 5.85 14.42
CA GLU A 124 -18.53 5.00 15.19
C GLU A 124 -17.11 5.57 15.15
N THR A 125 -16.31 5.19 16.14
CA THR A 125 -14.93 5.67 16.26
C THR A 125 -14.06 5.02 15.20
N PHE A 126 -13.40 5.85 14.40
CA PHE A 126 -12.34 5.44 13.49
C PHE A 126 -11.01 5.64 14.21
N TYR A 127 -10.45 4.53 14.72
CA TYR A 127 -9.29 4.59 15.60
C TYR A 127 -8.02 5.07 14.89
N LEU A 128 -7.15 5.75 15.63
CA LEU A 128 -5.87 6.23 15.11
C LEU A 128 -4.96 5.07 14.67
N SER A 129 -4.99 3.95 15.39
CA SER A 129 -4.33 2.70 15.02
C SER A 129 -4.93 2.02 13.78
N VAL A 130 -5.83 2.68 13.04
CA VAL A 130 -6.40 2.18 11.77
C VAL A 130 -6.39 3.26 10.70
N LEU A 131 -6.77 4.50 11.05
CA LEU A 131 -6.77 5.67 10.17
C LEU A 131 -5.91 6.81 10.76
N PRO A 132 -4.65 6.96 10.35
CA PRO A 132 -3.71 7.93 10.94
C PRO A 132 -3.81 9.33 10.28
N VAL A 133 -4.99 9.97 10.28
CA VAL A 133 -5.20 11.25 9.58
C VAL A 133 -5.24 12.45 10.53
N TYR A 134 -6.00 12.39 11.62
CA TYR A 134 -6.25 13.55 12.49
C TYR A 134 -5.57 13.46 13.87
N GLY A 135 -4.57 12.59 14.01
CA GLY A 135 -3.80 12.43 15.24
C GLY A 135 -2.90 13.65 15.51
N LYS A 136 -2.74 14.01 16.79
CA LYS A 136 -1.54 14.74 17.21
C LYS A 136 -0.40 13.74 17.13
N GLY A 137 0.71 14.09 16.47
CA GLY A 137 1.89 13.22 16.40
C GLY A 137 2.20 12.66 17.78
N LEU A 138 2.19 11.33 17.91
CA LEU A 138 2.36 10.67 19.20
C LEU A 138 3.86 10.49 19.45
N GLU A 139 4.35 10.96 20.59
CA GLU A 139 5.71 10.61 21.03
C GLU A 139 5.72 9.21 21.66
N GLU A 140 4.71 8.85 22.46
CA GLU A 140 4.49 7.51 23.02
C GLU A 140 2.98 7.22 23.11
N TYR A 141 2.58 5.95 22.89
CA TYR A 141 1.21 5.50 23.13
C TYR A 141 0.99 5.31 24.63
N ASP A 142 0.88 6.42 25.36
CA ASP A 142 0.56 6.36 26.78
C ASP A 142 -0.87 5.82 26.94
N GLY A 143 -1.05 4.86 27.85
CA GLY A 143 -2.32 4.18 28.13
C GLY A 143 -3.50 5.08 28.54
N GLY A 144 -3.31 6.41 28.58
CA GLY A 144 -4.34 7.41 28.90
C GLY A 144 -4.86 8.25 27.72
N MET A 145 -4.36 8.08 26.48
CA MET A 145 -4.84 8.87 25.34
C MET A 145 -5.98 8.20 24.56
N ALA A 146 -7.02 8.98 24.26
CA ALA A 146 -8.19 8.51 23.52
C ALA A 146 -7.80 8.12 22.09
N GLY A 147 -7.92 6.84 21.74
CA GLY A 147 -7.56 6.28 20.44
C GLY A 147 -8.39 6.77 19.25
N GLU A 148 -9.16 7.86 19.36
CA GLU A 148 -10.02 8.38 18.29
C GLU A 148 -9.22 9.23 17.28
N SER A 149 -9.24 8.87 16.00
CA SER A 149 -8.73 9.72 14.91
C SER A 149 -9.87 10.49 14.27
N ALA A 150 -10.86 9.75 13.77
CA ALA A 150 -12.04 10.30 13.14
C ALA A 150 -13.30 9.59 13.65
N ARG A 151 -14.45 10.04 13.19
CA ARG A 151 -15.73 9.35 13.33
C ARG A 151 -16.36 9.23 11.95
N ALA A 152 -16.90 8.05 11.66
CA ALA A 152 -17.48 7.71 10.37
C ALA A 152 -18.66 6.75 10.55
N LYS A 153 -19.47 6.60 9.49
CA LYS A 153 -20.49 5.56 9.45
C LYS A 153 -19.82 4.17 9.46
N PRO A 154 -20.43 3.16 10.11
CA PRO A 154 -19.86 1.81 10.16
C PRO A 154 -19.45 1.25 8.80
N GLU A 155 -20.24 1.51 7.75
CA GLU A 155 -19.99 1.06 6.38
C GLU A 155 -18.67 1.56 5.81
N VAL A 156 -18.29 2.80 6.12
CA VAL A 156 -17.02 3.40 5.71
C VAL A 156 -15.86 2.70 6.40
N ILE A 157 -15.96 2.49 7.71
CA ILE A 157 -14.90 1.87 8.52
C ILE A 157 -14.72 0.40 8.12
N VAL A 158 -15.82 -0.35 8.00
CA VAL A 158 -15.79 -1.74 7.56
C VAL A 158 -15.17 -1.87 6.17
N SER A 159 -15.63 -1.06 5.21
CA SER A 159 -15.08 -1.08 3.84
C SER A 159 -13.61 -0.70 3.84
N TYR A 160 -13.19 0.28 4.63
CA TYR A 160 -11.79 0.62 4.80
C TYR A 160 -10.97 -0.55 5.33
N MET A 161 -11.42 -1.23 6.40
CA MET A 161 -10.67 -2.33 7.01
C MET A 161 -10.58 -3.55 6.09
N VAL A 162 -11.61 -3.80 5.27
CA VAL A 162 -11.54 -4.80 4.20
C VAL A 162 -10.52 -4.38 3.14
N GLY A 163 -10.51 -3.10 2.75
CA GLY A 163 -9.48 -2.55 1.85
C GLY A 163 -8.08 -2.71 2.42
N LEU A 164 -7.89 -2.40 3.70
CA LEU A 164 -6.63 -2.56 4.42
C LEU A 164 -6.14 -4.02 4.37
N ALA A 165 -7.03 -4.99 4.61
CA ALA A 165 -6.68 -6.41 4.62
C ALA A 165 -6.30 -6.95 3.23
N TYR A 166 -6.97 -6.52 2.16
CA TYR A 166 -6.81 -7.11 0.82
C TYR A 166 -5.92 -6.31 -0.13
N TYR A 167 -5.77 -5.00 0.07
CA TYR A 167 -5.14 -4.07 -0.88
C TYR A 167 -3.93 -3.35 -0.31
N THR A 168 -3.41 -3.79 0.84
CA THR A 168 -2.18 -3.22 1.40
C THR A 168 -1.14 -4.30 1.70
N ILE A 169 0.13 -3.92 1.53
CA ILE A 169 1.27 -4.66 2.03
C ILE A 169 1.57 -4.11 3.43
N CYS A 170 1.53 -4.98 4.43
CA CYS A 170 1.85 -4.64 5.81
C CYS A 170 3.32 -4.96 6.09
N LEU A 171 4.08 -3.96 6.52
CA LEU A 171 5.46 -4.09 7.00
C LEU A 171 5.46 -3.84 8.51
N GLU A 172 5.78 -4.87 9.29
CA GLU A 172 5.97 -4.76 10.73
C GLU A 172 7.47 -4.50 11.03
N GLU A 173 7.76 -3.40 11.73
CA GLU A 173 9.11 -2.89 11.99
C GLU A 173 9.24 -2.46 13.46
N ASP A 174 9.97 -3.21 14.30
CA ASP A 174 10.36 -2.85 15.69
C ASP A 174 9.38 -1.97 16.48
N GLY A 175 8.14 -2.46 16.64
CA GLY A 175 7.09 -1.76 17.39
C GLY A 175 6.28 -0.72 16.59
N SER A 176 6.49 -0.65 15.28
CA SER A 176 5.75 0.18 14.33
C SER A 176 5.20 -0.64 13.16
N ARG A 177 4.17 -0.10 12.50
CA ARG A 177 3.54 -0.73 11.34
C ARG A 177 3.37 0.27 10.21
N LEU A 178 3.95 -0.10 9.08
CA LEU A 178 3.84 0.63 7.83
C LEU A 178 2.94 -0.13 6.86
N HIS A 179 1.98 0.57 6.26
CA HIS A 179 1.17 0.02 5.18
C HIS A 179 1.49 0.69 3.86
N LEU A 180 1.56 -0.12 2.79
CA LEU A 180 1.75 0.32 1.42
C LEU A 180 0.51 -0.05 0.61
N ALA A 181 -0.09 0.94 -0.07
CA ALA A 181 -1.22 0.71 -0.96
C ALA A 181 -0.90 1.24 -2.37
N LEU A 182 -1.10 0.42 -3.39
CA LEU A 182 -1.12 0.88 -4.78
C LEU A 182 -2.52 1.41 -5.07
N ILE A 183 -2.62 2.68 -5.45
CA ILE A 183 -3.89 3.36 -5.69
C ILE A 183 -3.99 3.90 -7.13
N PRO A 184 -5.21 4.08 -7.65
CA PRO A 184 -5.43 4.87 -8.86
C PRO A 184 -4.84 6.28 -8.74
N PRO A 185 -4.42 6.87 -9.86
CA PRO A 185 -3.90 8.23 -9.86
C PRO A 185 -4.98 9.23 -9.49
N LEU A 186 -4.59 10.24 -8.72
CA LEU A 186 -5.52 11.27 -8.25
C LEU A 186 -6.08 12.07 -9.43
N GLY A 187 -7.39 12.32 -9.41
CA GLY A 187 -8.08 13.12 -10.40
C GLY A 187 -8.35 12.39 -11.73
N LYS A 188 -7.90 11.14 -11.87
CA LYS A 188 -8.15 10.30 -13.06
C LYS A 188 -9.26 9.30 -12.81
N ARG A 189 -9.98 8.97 -13.87
CA ARG A 189 -11.01 7.93 -13.90
C ARG A 189 -10.39 6.63 -14.36
N VAL A 190 -10.54 5.58 -13.55
CA VAL A 190 -10.11 4.22 -13.89
C VAL A 190 -11.29 3.25 -13.81
N ASP A 191 -11.24 2.17 -14.56
CA ASP A 191 -12.32 1.17 -14.64
C ASP A 191 -12.06 -0.06 -13.75
N GLU A 192 -12.96 -1.04 -13.81
CA GLU A 192 -12.86 -2.25 -13.01
C GLU A 192 -11.62 -3.08 -13.37
N ARG A 193 -11.15 -3.02 -14.62
CA ARG A 193 -9.96 -3.77 -15.06
C ARG A 193 -8.73 -3.23 -14.36
N TYR A 194 -8.60 -1.91 -14.27
CA TYR A 194 -7.50 -1.29 -13.55
C TYR A 194 -7.51 -1.67 -12.06
N LEU A 195 -8.67 -1.67 -11.41
CA LEU A 195 -8.81 -2.08 -10.00
C LEU A 195 -8.46 -3.57 -9.79
N LEU A 196 -8.83 -4.44 -10.74
CA LEU A 196 -8.44 -5.85 -10.74
C LEU A 196 -6.92 -6.02 -10.93
N THR A 197 -6.30 -5.20 -11.77
CA THR A 197 -4.84 -5.19 -11.95
C THR A 197 -4.12 -4.79 -10.67
N ILE A 198 -4.59 -3.76 -9.95
CA ILE A 198 -4.07 -3.41 -8.62
C ILE A 198 -4.23 -4.59 -7.65
N ASN A 199 -5.40 -5.24 -7.61
CA ASN A 199 -5.63 -6.39 -6.74
C ASN A 199 -4.64 -7.52 -7.03
N ARG A 200 -4.39 -7.83 -8.31
CA ARG A 200 -3.38 -8.82 -8.73
C ARG A 200 -1.96 -8.42 -8.31
N ALA A 201 -1.62 -7.14 -8.45
CA ALA A 201 -0.33 -6.60 -8.04
C ALA A 201 -0.09 -6.72 -6.53
N ILE A 202 -1.11 -6.45 -5.71
CA ILE A 202 -0.99 -6.64 -4.26
C ILE A 202 -0.96 -8.14 -3.90
N ALA A 203 -1.80 -8.95 -4.55
CA ALA A 203 -1.87 -10.39 -4.28
C ALA A 203 -0.55 -11.13 -4.52
N SER A 204 0.32 -10.65 -5.43
CA SER A 204 1.64 -11.26 -5.63
C SER A 204 2.53 -11.23 -4.38
N TYR A 205 2.29 -10.28 -3.47
CA TYR A 205 3.02 -10.18 -2.20
C TYR A 205 2.54 -11.16 -1.13
N PHE A 206 1.36 -11.74 -1.29
CA PHE A 206 0.82 -12.72 -0.35
C PHE A 206 1.26 -14.15 -0.65
N THR A 207 1.94 -14.38 -1.78
CA THR A 207 2.61 -15.64 -2.13
C THR A 207 3.81 -15.93 -1.21
N GLU A 208 4.28 -17.18 -1.17
CA GLU A 208 5.45 -17.52 -0.35
C GLU A 208 6.69 -16.70 -0.73
N GLU A 209 6.95 -16.56 -2.03
CA GLU A 209 8.07 -15.76 -2.54
C GLU A 209 7.86 -14.26 -2.23
N GLY A 210 6.63 -13.76 -2.38
CA GLY A 210 6.26 -12.39 -2.03
C GLY A 210 6.47 -12.07 -0.54
N ARG A 211 6.14 -13.01 0.35
CA ARG A 211 6.36 -12.84 1.80
C ARG A 211 7.85 -12.77 2.15
N ARG A 212 8.71 -13.54 1.49
CA ARG A 212 10.17 -13.42 1.66
C ARG A 212 10.69 -12.07 1.15
N TYR A 213 10.13 -11.58 0.05
CA TYR A 213 10.47 -10.27 -0.49
C TYR A 213 10.09 -9.12 0.45
N ILE A 214 8.93 -9.23 1.13
CA ILE A 214 8.45 -8.26 2.13
C ILE A 214 9.47 -8.03 3.24
N ASP A 215 10.18 -9.07 3.70
CA ASP A 215 11.21 -8.91 4.73
C ASP A 215 12.35 -7.98 4.28
N GLY A 216 12.69 -7.99 2.99
CA GLY A 216 13.63 -7.04 2.39
C GLY A 216 13.12 -5.62 2.28
N LEU A 217 11.79 -5.40 2.35
CA LEU A 217 11.17 -4.08 2.29
C LEU A 217 11.15 -3.35 3.64
N LYS A 218 11.19 -4.10 4.75
CA LYS A 218 11.16 -3.55 6.11
C LYS A 218 12.33 -2.59 6.32
N ALA A 219 12.05 -1.41 6.82
CA ALA A 219 13.03 -0.35 7.09
C ALA A 219 13.84 0.09 5.85
N LEU A 220 13.37 -0.18 4.64
CA LEU A 220 13.94 0.46 3.44
C LEU A 220 13.73 1.97 3.52
N PRO A 221 14.66 2.78 3.00
CA PRO A 221 14.44 4.20 2.83
C PRO A 221 13.15 4.44 2.03
N LYS A 222 12.19 5.20 2.58
CA LYS A 222 10.84 5.31 1.98
C LYS A 222 10.83 5.73 0.50
N LEU A 223 11.80 6.53 0.09
CA LEU A 223 11.98 6.97 -1.29
C LEU A 223 12.24 5.80 -2.27
N THR A 224 12.82 4.69 -1.82
CA THR A 224 13.11 3.50 -2.65
C THR A 224 11.93 2.55 -2.75
N LEU A 225 10.92 2.67 -1.87
CA LEU A 225 9.76 1.78 -1.84
C LEU A 225 9.01 1.72 -3.18
N PRO A 226 8.81 2.83 -3.93
CA PRO A 226 8.18 2.74 -5.24
C PRO A 226 8.95 1.86 -6.22
N LEU A 227 10.27 1.97 -6.26
CA LEU A 227 11.10 1.13 -7.12
C LEU A 227 11.02 -0.33 -6.69
N ALA A 228 11.16 -0.59 -5.39
CA ALA A 228 11.11 -1.92 -4.80
C ALA A 228 9.76 -2.61 -5.05
N VAL A 229 8.66 -1.89 -4.87
CA VAL A 229 7.33 -2.43 -5.13
C VAL A 229 7.16 -2.76 -6.62
N LEU A 230 7.47 -1.83 -7.51
CA LEU A 230 7.29 -2.06 -8.95
C LEU A 230 8.22 -3.14 -9.50
N ALA A 231 9.42 -3.31 -8.94
CA ALA A 231 10.38 -4.32 -9.36
C ALA A 231 9.86 -5.76 -9.19
N LYS A 232 8.95 -6.01 -8.24
CA LYS A 232 8.40 -7.35 -7.99
C LYS A 232 7.19 -7.69 -8.88
N LEU A 233 6.52 -6.68 -9.46
CA LEU A 233 5.33 -6.89 -10.31
C LEU A 233 5.72 -7.54 -11.63
N ASP A 234 4.88 -8.40 -12.22
CA ASP A 234 5.15 -8.94 -13.56
C ASP A 234 5.02 -7.88 -14.66
N LEU A 235 5.56 -8.18 -15.85
CA LEU A 235 5.55 -7.24 -16.99
C LEU A 235 4.12 -6.90 -17.42
N THR A 236 3.21 -7.87 -17.43
CA THR A 236 1.80 -7.66 -17.83
C THR A 236 1.12 -6.65 -16.91
N ILE A 237 1.36 -6.75 -15.60
CA ILE A 237 0.85 -5.79 -14.61
C ILE A 237 1.44 -4.40 -14.85
N ILE A 238 2.76 -4.30 -15.08
CA ILE A 238 3.45 -3.02 -15.36
C ILE A 238 2.88 -2.36 -16.61
N GLU A 239 2.70 -3.11 -17.70
CA GLU A 239 2.13 -2.64 -18.96
C GLU A 239 0.70 -2.16 -18.79
N LEU A 240 -0.17 -2.96 -18.16
CA LEU A 240 -1.58 -2.60 -17.93
C LEU A 240 -1.75 -1.37 -17.03
N LEU A 241 -0.91 -1.23 -16.01
CA LEU A 241 -0.92 -0.05 -15.14
C LEU A 241 -0.45 1.19 -15.91
N HIS A 242 0.56 1.06 -16.76
CA HIS A 242 1.07 2.20 -17.53
C HIS A 242 0.16 2.63 -18.69
N GLU A 243 -0.42 1.69 -19.44
CA GLU A 243 -1.28 1.95 -20.61
C GLU A 243 -2.43 2.91 -20.28
N LEU A 244 -3.00 2.78 -19.07
CA LEU A 244 -4.08 3.62 -18.60
C LEU A 244 -3.53 4.87 -17.92
N TYR A 245 -2.95 4.73 -16.72
CA TYR A 245 -2.31 5.81 -15.98
C TYR A 245 -1.39 5.23 -14.88
N PRO A 246 -0.17 5.74 -14.68
CA PRO A 246 0.70 5.30 -13.59
C PRO A 246 0.00 5.37 -12.22
N PRO A 247 0.01 4.30 -11.40
CA PRO A 247 -0.56 4.30 -10.06
C PRO A 247 0.23 5.22 -9.13
N GLU A 248 -0.35 5.53 -8.00
CA GLU A 248 0.38 6.15 -6.89
C GLU A 248 0.54 5.13 -5.77
N ILE A 249 1.58 5.30 -4.96
CA ILE A 249 1.78 4.50 -3.75
C ILE A 249 1.51 5.38 -2.54
N LEU A 250 0.54 4.98 -1.72
CA LEU A 250 0.34 5.55 -0.40
C LEU A 250 1.14 4.74 0.62
N VAL A 251 1.94 5.45 1.41
CA VAL A 251 2.73 4.90 2.51
C VAL A 251 2.23 5.55 3.80
N PHE A 252 1.63 4.79 4.69
CA PHE A 252 1.06 5.34 5.92
C PHE A 252 1.46 4.52 7.13
N ASP A 253 1.82 5.26 8.18
CA ASP A 253 2.29 4.71 9.44
C ASP A 253 1.16 4.79 10.45
N VAL A 254 0.93 3.67 11.12
CA VAL A 254 -0.16 3.51 12.07
C VAL A 254 0.31 3.73 13.51
N GLU A 255 1.62 3.71 13.78
CA GLU A 255 2.20 3.54 15.12
C GLU A 255 3.47 4.39 15.41
N ARG A 256 3.90 5.32 14.54
CA ARG A 256 5.18 6.04 14.73
C ARG A 256 5.29 6.78 16.07
N ALA A 257 6.18 6.29 16.92
CA ALA A 257 6.65 6.95 18.13
C ALA A 257 7.66 8.06 17.82
N GLY A 258 7.73 9.06 18.71
CA GLY A 258 8.92 9.88 18.93
C GLY A 258 9.24 11.02 17.97
N ARG A 259 8.30 11.55 17.17
CA ARG A 259 8.55 12.84 16.48
C ARG A 259 7.63 13.95 16.99
N LYS A 260 8.22 14.97 17.63
CA LYS A 260 7.63 16.31 17.73
C LYS A 260 7.46 16.90 16.33
N VAL A 261 6.35 16.56 15.67
CA VAL A 261 5.96 17.24 14.42
C VAL A 261 4.71 18.02 14.71
N ALA A 262 4.93 19.27 15.14
CA ALA A 262 4.01 20.32 14.74
C ALA A 262 3.91 20.27 13.19
N GLU A 263 2.68 20.28 12.66
CA GLU A 263 2.37 20.67 11.27
C GLU A 263 2.40 19.66 10.11
N THR A 264 2.16 18.35 10.32
CA THR A 264 1.68 17.51 9.20
C THR A 264 0.25 17.05 9.43
N SER A 265 -0.69 17.64 8.69
CA SER A 265 -2.14 17.39 8.77
C SER A 265 -2.58 15.98 8.34
N ARG A 266 -1.64 15.11 7.92
CA ARG A 266 -1.86 13.76 7.40
C ARG A 266 -0.61 12.90 7.68
N LEU A 267 -0.73 11.73 8.32
CA LEU A 267 0.41 10.83 8.60
C LEU A 267 0.65 9.80 7.49
N TYR A 268 0.41 10.20 6.24
CA TYR A 268 0.71 9.38 5.07
C TYR A 268 1.48 10.17 4.01
N GLU A 269 2.39 9.47 3.35
CA GLU A 269 3.19 9.96 2.23
C GLU A 269 2.63 9.35 0.93
N ARG A 270 2.81 10.08 -0.16
CA ARG A 270 2.29 9.70 -1.49
C ARG A 270 3.42 9.78 -2.50
N TYR A 271 3.63 8.70 -3.22
CA TYR A 271 4.70 8.58 -4.21
C TYR A 271 4.13 8.39 -5.60
N ASN A 272 4.64 9.19 -6.55
CA ASN A 272 4.33 9.05 -7.96
C ASN A 272 5.24 7.97 -8.59
N THR A 273 4.65 7.04 -9.33
CA THR A 273 5.38 5.91 -9.96
C THR A 273 5.75 6.13 -11.42
N ALA A 274 5.30 7.23 -12.04
CA ALA A 274 5.38 7.43 -13.49
C ALA A 274 6.81 7.38 -14.05
N ALA A 275 7.79 7.97 -13.35
CA ALA A 275 9.18 7.93 -13.80
C ALA A 275 9.73 6.49 -13.81
N ILE A 276 9.43 5.72 -12.76
CA ILE A 276 9.92 4.35 -12.60
C ILE A 276 9.25 3.40 -13.60
N LEU A 277 7.94 3.52 -13.82
CA LEU A 277 7.24 2.71 -14.83
C LEU A 277 7.76 2.99 -16.24
N ARG A 278 7.95 4.27 -16.60
CA ARG A 278 8.52 4.64 -17.89
C ARG A 278 9.92 4.07 -18.07
N PHE A 279 10.75 4.15 -17.03
CA PHE A 279 12.07 3.53 -17.05
C PHE A 279 11.99 2.02 -17.28
N PHE A 280 11.14 1.30 -16.55
CA PHE A 280 11.01 -0.14 -16.74
C PHE A 280 10.56 -0.53 -18.14
N LEU A 281 9.59 0.20 -18.72
CA LEU A 281 9.09 -0.08 -20.06
C LEU A 281 10.11 0.27 -21.15
N SER A 282 10.90 1.33 -20.97
CA SER A 282 11.91 1.71 -21.96
C SER A 282 13.09 0.73 -22.05
N LEU A 283 13.25 -0.18 -21.07
CA LEU A 283 14.26 -1.24 -21.10
C LEU A 283 13.95 -2.33 -22.14
N GLY A 284 12.70 -2.48 -22.58
CA GLY A 284 12.29 -3.53 -23.51
C GLY A 284 12.66 -4.93 -23.00
N GLU A 285 13.39 -5.70 -23.81
CA GLU A 285 13.82 -7.07 -23.47
C GLU A 285 14.69 -7.14 -22.19
N TRP A 286 15.33 -6.04 -21.79
CA TRP A 286 16.25 -6.00 -20.64
C TRP A 286 15.53 -5.81 -19.29
N ILE A 287 14.22 -5.57 -19.29
CA ILE A 287 13.45 -5.28 -18.06
C ILE A 287 13.61 -6.38 -17.01
N HIS A 288 13.63 -7.65 -17.42
CA HIS A 288 13.73 -8.78 -16.50
C HIS A 288 15.04 -8.75 -15.70
N HIS A 289 16.18 -8.53 -16.38
CA HIS A 289 17.49 -8.46 -15.75
C HIS A 289 17.59 -7.31 -14.74
N VAL A 290 17.00 -6.16 -15.06
CA VAL A 290 17.01 -5.00 -14.14
C VAL A 290 16.13 -5.24 -12.92
N LYS A 291 14.98 -5.88 -13.10
CA LYS A 291 14.11 -6.27 -11.99
C LYS A 291 14.73 -7.35 -11.11
N GLU A 292 15.41 -8.34 -11.69
CA GLU A 292 16.18 -9.33 -10.95
C GLU A 292 17.30 -8.69 -10.14
N TYR A 293 18.04 -7.76 -10.75
CA TYR A 293 19.07 -6.99 -10.07
C TYR A 293 18.51 -6.26 -8.84
N THR A 294 17.47 -5.44 -9.05
CA THR A 294 16.80 -4.67 -7.98
C THR A 294 16.25 -5.59 -6.89
N SER A 295 15.60 -6.69 -7.28
CA SER A 295 15.02 -7.65 -6.34
C SER A 295 16.08 -8.41 -5.57
N SER A 296 17.22 -8.72 -6.18
CA SER A 296 18.32 -9.41 -5.51
C SER A 296 18.99 -8.53 -4.44
N LEU A 297 19.11 -7.22 -4.68
CA LEU A 297 19.57 -6.27 -3.66
C LEU A 297 18.64 -6.29 -2.44
N ILE A 298 17.34 -6.16 -2.68
CA ILE A 298 16.30 -6.13 -1.63
C ILE A 298 16.28 -7.44 -0.83
N ASN A 299 16.32 -8.58 -1.53
CA ASN A 299 16.37 -9.90 -0.88
C ASN A 299 17.62 -10.09 -0.04
N VAL A 300 18.79 -9.69 -0.55
CA VAL A 300 20.05 -9.78 0.20
C VAL A 300 20.00 -8.92 1.44
N ARG A 301 19.52 -7.68 1.31
CA ARG A 301 19.31 -6.76 2.43
C ARG A 301 18.30 -7.29 3.45
N GLY A 302 17.36 -8.13 3.04
CA GLY A 302 16.33 -8.73 3.91
C GLY A 302 16.75 -10.00 4.66
N TYR A 303 17.94 -10.56 4.41
CA TYR A 303 18.37 -11.74 5.16
C TYR A 303 18.59 -11.40 6.64
N ARG A 304 18.14 -12.28 7.53
CA ARG A 304 18.26 -12.09 8.98
C ARG A 304 19.72 -12.03 9.40
N GLU A 305 20.54 -12.84 8.76
CA GLU A 305 21.97 -12.99 9.02
C GLU A 305 22.80 -11.75 8.67
N VAL A 306 22.22 -10.77 7.95
CA VAL A 306 22.93 -9.53 7.57
C VAL A 306 22.37 -8.27 8.22
N GLN A 307 21.25 -8.33 8.95
CA GLN A 307 20.59 -7.14 9.50
C GLN A 307 21.51 -6.30 10.39
N ASP A 308 22.36 -6.96 11.19
CA ASP A 308 23.27 -6.31 12.14
C ASP A 308 24.69 -6.09 11.57
N THR A 309 24.80 -5.92 10.25
CA THR A 309 26.07 -5.76 9.55
C THR A 309 26.12 -4.47 8.72
N GLU A 310 27.26 -4.19 8.09
CA GLU A 310 27.41 -3.05 7.18
C GLU A 310 26.63 -3.20 5.86
N LEU A 311 26.26 -4.43 5.47
CA LEU A 311 25.73 -4.74 4.14
C LEU A 311 24.36 -4.08 3.84
N PRO A 312 23.36 -4.10 4.75
CA PRO A 312 22.09 -3.41 4.54
C PRO A 312 22.26 -1.92 4.22
N GLY A 313 23.10 -1.19 4.99
CA GLY A 313 23.32 0.24 4.77
C GLY A 313 23.99 0.55 3.43
N LEU A 314 24.90 -0.32 2.98
CA LEU A 314 25.50 -0.20 1.64
C LEU A 314 24.47 -0.45 0.53
N ILE A 315 23.61 -1.45 0.69
CA ILE A 315 22.53 -1.73 -0.27
C ILE A 315 21.50 -0.60 -0.29
N ASP A 316 21.11 -0.06 0.87
CA ASP A 316 20.18 1.06 0.96
C ASP A 316 20.71 2.29 0.20
N SER A 317 22.01 2.58 0.33
CA SER A 317 22.69 3.63 -0.43
C SER A 317 22.64 3.40 -1.95
N ILE A 318 22.88 2.16 -2.40
CA ILE A 318 22.78 1.77 -3.81
C ILE A 318 21.35 1.95 -4.32
N LEU A 319 20.35 1.44 -3.58
CA LEU A 319 18.93 1.54 -3.95
C LEU A 319 18.44 2.99 -3.99
N LEU A 320 18.91 3.83 -3.05
CA LEU A 320 18.63 5.27 -3.04
C LEU A 320 19.19 5.95 -4.30
N ARG A 321 20.45 5.71 -4.64
CA ARG A 321 21.07 6.26 -5.85
C ARG A 321 20.38 5.77 -7.11
N LEU A 322 20.03 4.48 -7.17
CA LEU A 322 19.28 3.90 -8.29
C LEU A 322 17.89 4.51 -8.43
N THR A 323 17.20 4.76 -7.32
CA THR A 323 15.86 5.36 -7.37
C THR A 323 15.93 6.82 -7.80
N LEU A 324 16.87 7.58 -7.22
CA LEU A 324 17.08 8.99 -7.56
C LEU A 324 17.55 9.16 -9.01
N SER A 325 18.41 8.28 -9.52
CA SER A 325 18.85 8.33 -10.92
C SER A 325 17.69 8.14 -11.88
N ILE A 326 16.77 7.23 -11.58
CA ILE A 326 15.56 7.00 -12.37
C ILE A 326 14.61 8.21 -12.30
N ILE A 327 14.32 8.70 -11.10
CA ILE A 327 13.39 9.83 -10.91
C ILE A 327 13.92 11.09 -11.60
N ASN A 328 15.22 11.35 -11.52
CA ASN A 328 15.86 12.54 -12.06
C ASN A 328 16.38 12.38 -13.49
N SER A 329 16.28 11.17 -14.08
CA SER A 329 16.86 10.84 -15.39
C SER A 329 18.38 11.13 -15.44
N ASP A 330 19.11 10.74 -14.39
CA ASP A 330 20.54 11.02 -14.19
C ASP A 330 21.39 9.77 -14.44
N ALA A 331 22.03 9.71 -15.61
CA ALA A 331 22.88 8.59 -16.01
C ALA A 331 24.17 8.44 -15.19
N ASP A 332 24.74 9.55 -14.69
CA ASP A 332 25.98 9.52 -13.92
C ASP A 332 25.72 8.94 -12.53
N MET A 333 24.61 9.33 -11.91
CA MET A 333 24.16 8.74 -10.64
C MET A 333 23.84 7.25 -10.79
N LEU A 334 23.26 6.84 -11.93
CA LEU A 334 23.03 5.44 -12.24
C LEU A 334 24.35 4.66 -12.33
N ASN A 335 25.33 5.16 -13.09
CA ASN A 335 26.65 4.56 -13.20
C ASN A 335 27.33 4.45 -11.82
N GLY A 336 27.17 5.49 -10.99
CA GLY A 336 27.62 5.46 -9.60
C GLY A 336 27.00 4.34 -8.78
N ALA A 337 25.69 4.10 -8.90
CA ALA A 337 25.01 3.00 -8.18
C ALA A 337 25.51 1.62 -8.63
N LEU A 338 25.69 1.41 -9.94
CA LEU A 338 26.19 0.16 -10.51
C LEU A 338 27.64 -0.12 -10.09
N PHE A 339 28.50 0.92 -10.13
CA PHE A 339 29.88 0.83 -9.68
C PHE A 339 29.98 0.50 -8.19
N GLU A 340 29.18 1.16 -7.35
CA GLU A 340 29.11 0.88 -5.91
C GLU A 340 28.69 -0.57 -5.64
N THR A 341 27.80 -1.13 -6.48
CA THR A 341 27.43 -2.53 -6.33
C THR A 341 28.58 -3.48 -6.65
N LEU A 342 29.34 -3.23 -7.72
CA LEU A 342 30.52 -4.03 -8.07
C LEU A 342 31.55 -4.05 -6.94
N ARG A 343 31.69 -2.93 -6.23
CA ARG A 343 32.64 -2.77 -5.12
C ARG A 343 32.16 -3.29 -3.78
N LEU A 344 30.95 -3.85 -3.67
CA LEU A 344 30.46 -4.40 -2.41
C LEU A 344 31.42 -5.45 -1.84
N ARG A 345 32.01 -6.30 -2.68
CA ARG A 345 32.96 -7.33 -2.25
C ARG A 345 34.19 -6.77 -1.55
N ASP A 346 34.63 -5.56 -1.92
CA ASP A 346 35.79 -4.90 -1.32
C ASP A 346 35.44 -4.17 -0.01
N LYS A 347 34.14 -4.01 0.27
CA LYS A 347 33.63 -3.17 1.37
C LYS A 347 33.04 -3.97 2.53
N VAL A 348 32.89 -5.28 2.37
CA VAL A 348 32.29 -6.15 3.38
C VAL A 348 33.28 -7.19 3.86
N LYS A 349 33.04 -7.70 5.06
CA LYS A 349 33.78 -8.83 5.61
C LYS A 349 33.62 -10.11 4.78
N GLU A 350 34.60 -11.01 4.88
CA GLU A 350 34.67 -12.24 4.09
C GLU A 350 33.45 -13.16 4.26
N ASP A 351 32.93 -13.26 5.48
CA ASP A 351 31.74 -14.06 5.82
C ASP A 351 30.45 -13.56 5.15
N LEU A 352 30.43 -12.30 4.70
CA LEU A 352 29.32 -11.67 3.98
C LEU A 352 29.40 -11.85 2.46
N LEU A 353 30.55 -12.26 1.92
CA LEU A 353 30.74 -12.43 0.47
C LEU A 353 29.75 -13.42 -0.15
N ARG A 354 29.35 -14.44 0.60
CA ARG A 354 28.32 -15.41 0.16
C ARG A 354 26.97 -14.76 -0.15
N TYR A 355 26.63 -13.65 0.52
CA TYR A 355 25.40 -12.89 0.29
C TYR A 355 25.57 -11.92 -0.87
N VAL A 356 26.73 -11.24 -0.96
CA VAL A 356 27.06 -10.37 -2.11
C VAL A 356 27.01 -11.18 -3.41
N ASN A 357 27.45 -12.43 -3.40
CA ASN A 357 27.39 -13.33 -4.56
C ASN A 357 25.97 -13.71 -5.01
N ARG A 358 24.95 -13.44 -4.19
CA ARG A 358 23.53 -13.63 -4.55
C ARG A 358 22.95 -12.41 -5.28
N ILE A 359 23.66 -11.29 -5.33
CA ILE A 359 23.25 -10.10 -6.08
C ILE A 359 23.44 -10.37 -7.58
N ARG A 360 22.35 -10.26 -8.34
CA ARG A 360 22.30 -10.51 -9.78
C ARG A 360 22.72 -9.25 -10.53
N MET A 361 24.03 -9.02 -10.67
CA MET A 361 24.51 -7.85 -11.39
C MET A 361 24.09 -7.87 -12.87
N PRO A 362 23.64 -6.73 -13.42
CA PRO A 362 23.35 -6.61 -14.85
C PRO A 362 24.64 -6.78 -15.67
N ASP A 363 24.51 -7.40 -16.85
CA ASP A 363 25.61 -7.47 -17.81
C ASP A 363 25.81 -6.13 -18.54
N SER A 364 26.87 -6.03 -19.34
CA SER A 364 27.22 -4.78 -20.03
C SER A 364 26.12 -4.29 -20.99
N LYS A 365 25.37 -5.20 -21.61
CA LYS A 365 24.25 -4.88 -22.50
C LYS A 365 23.07 -4.30 -21.71
N THR A 366 22.71 -4.95 -20.61
CA THR A 366 21.67 -4.51 -19.67
C THR A 366 22.03 -3.14 -19.10
N THR A 367 23.27 -2.93 -18.64
CA THR A 367 23.73 -1.63 -18.15
C THR A 367 23.65 -0.55 -19.22
N SER A 368 24.06 -0.85 -20.46
CA SER A 368 23.92 0.10 -21.57
C SER A 368 22.45 0.44 -21.85
N ALA A 369 21.56 -0.54 -21.78
CA ALA A 369 20.12 -0.32 -21.91
C ALA A 369 19.59 0.59 -20.79
N MET A 370 19.95 0.33 -19.53
CA MET A 370 19.56 1.17 -18.40
C MET A 370 19.98 2.64 -18.57
N VAL A 371 21.21 2.89 -19.02
CA VAL A 371 21.68 4.26 -19.28
C VAL A 371 20.89 4.91 -20.41
N LYS A 372 20.70 4.20 -21.53
CA LYS A 372 19.91 4.71 -22.66
C LYS A 372 18.46 5.02 -22.26
N SER A 373 17.85 4.16 -21.44
CA SER A 373 16.50 4.31 -20.91
C SER A 373 16.28 5.60 -20.12
N LEU A 374 17.33 6.17 -19.50
CA LEU A 374 17.26 7.47 -18.82
C LEU A 374 17.39 8.67 -19.76
N LEU A 375 17.85 8.46 -21.01
CA LEU A 375 18.01 9.51 -22.00
C LEU A 375 16.77 9.69 -22.89
N VAL A 376 15.83 8.75 -22.84
CA VAL A 376 14.55 8.83 -23.56
C VAL A 376 13.60 9.71 -22.75
N ARG A 377 13.27 10.90 -23.29
CA ARG A 377 12.37 11.89 -22.65
C ARG A 377 10.91 11.67 -22.98
#